data_AF-A0A9E6JLM5-F1
#
_entry.id   AF-A0A9E6JLM5-F1
#
_cell.length_a   1.000
_cell.length_b   1.000
_cell.length_c   1.000
_cell.angle_alpha   90.00
_cell.angle_beta   90.00
_cell.angle_gamma   90.00
#
_symmetry.space_group_name_H-M   'P 1'
#
loop_
_entity.id
_entity.type
_entity.pdbx_description
1 polymer ?
#
loop_
_entity_poly.entity_id
_entity_poly.type
_entity_poly.pdbx_seq_one_letter_code
_entity_poly.pdbx_strand_id
1 'polypeptide(L)'
;MEQKTQFEIFPSKHNPRVTILKINGFVDVNAAPEFDAALLQLRKQERFRILLDMAGVTYLSSAGMGVIVGSLQDFREHEDGDIKLLNVSDKIMKVLQSIGLHYMVDFLETEAAVLRWSPRKLFLNLASFRFSLLDPKIESGRPFNIRIEALNEDGQPAVRYQGEPQVSVSDGLIYPKELKGFEAGVWEGTLMTTGTGALRLTIQEGEKASFLNFTAEEPSPKAQFPREVACNFCRSAARARGMGIYRCQNCQEIFYVDAWAHVITLKGGSPLPPKRLLHKTVEIKINSDINYLTSLRRFLSGLCEQENLPEAAINETVLATEEVLLNIIEHSYDFDPLHVMDVRLKIRPEHLEIRIRDRGKPFDITQHKNLSLQSVIQKRQKGGLGAVMINALMDKVTYRTYKHYNQLVMIKYRVNS
;
A
#
# COMPACT_ATOMS: atom_id res chain seq x y z
N MET A 1 -27.93 14.31 9.82
CA MET A 1 -26.91 14.69 10.82
C MET A 1 -26.00 13.50 11.00
N GLU A 2 -24.76 13.56 10.54
CA GLU A 2 -23.74 12.61 11.00
C GLU A 2 -23.49 12.88 12.48
N GLN A 3 -23.41 11.82 13.29
CA GLN A 3 -23.04 11.95 14.70
C GLN A 3 -21.60 12.46 14.77
N LYS A 4 -21.38 13.52 15.57
CA LYS A 4 -20.03 13.95 15.95
C LYS A 4 -19.27 12.73 16.50
N THR A 5 -18.03 12.55 16.08
CA THR A 5 -17.19 11.46 16.58
C THR A 5 -17.02 11.60 18.08
N GLN A 6 -17.25 10.51 18.80
CA GLN A 6 -17.21 10.48 20.26
C GLN A 6 -16.07 9.61 20.73
N PHE A 7 -15.36 10.12 21.73
CA PHE A 7 -14.24 9.45 22.40
C PHE A 7 -14.63 9.18 23.85
N GLU A 8 -14.72 7.92 24.21
CA GLU A 8 -15.02 7.48 25.58
C GLU A 8 -13.82 6.74 26.15
N ILE A 9 -13.39 7.13 27.34
CA ILE A 9 -12.21 6.56 28.01
C ILE A 9 -12.65 5.84 29.27
N PHE A 10 -12.25 4.57 29.40
CA PHE A 10 -12.50 3.78 30.60
C PHE A 10 -11.41 2.74 30.82
N PRO A 11 -11.16 2.29 32.07
CA PRO A 11 -10.23 1.19 32.32
C PRO A 11 -10.80 -0.13 31.80
N SER A 12 -9.92 -1.05 31.35
CA SER A 12 -10.34 -2.41 31.03
C SER A 12 -10.84 -3.15 32.28
N LYS A 13 -11.89 -3.96 32.09
CA LYS A 13 -12.47 -4.84 33.10
C LYS A 13 -11.53 -5.99 33.48
N HIS A 14 -10.61 -6.37 32.59
CA HIS A 14 -9.69 -7.48 32.79
C HIS A 14 -8.30 -7.02 33.27
N ASN A 15 -7.88 -5.78 32.97
CA ASN A 15 -6.60 -5.24 33.41
C ASN A 15 -6.69 -3.72 33.63
N PRO A 16 -6.75 -3.23 34.89
CA PRO A 16 -6.86 -1.79 35.19
C PRO A 16 -5.66 -0.93 34.73
N ARG A 17 -4.54 -1.55 34.34
CA ARG A 17 -3.40 -0.83 33.73
C ARG A 17 -3.62 -0.53 32.25
N VAL A 18 -4.57 -1.22 31.62
CA VAL A 18 -4.95 -1.00 30.21
C VAL A 18 -6.12 -0.04 30.17
N THR A 19 -5.95 1.04 29.43
CA THR A 19 -7.00 2.03 29.18
C THR A 19 -7.64 1.73 27.83
N ILE A 20 -8.97 1.63 27.82
CA ILE A 20 -9.75 1.49 26.60
C ILE A 20 -10.17 2.89 26.16
N LEU A 21 -9.85 3.24 24.92
CA LEU A 21 -10.36 4.41 24.23
C LEU A 21 -11.33 3.92 23.16
N LYS A 22 -12.62 4.05 23.45
CA LYS A 22 -13.69 3.69 22.52
C LYS A 22 -13.99 4.85 21.59
N ILE A 23 -14.08 4.54 20.30
CA ILE A 23 -14.28 5.52 19.24
C ILE A 23 -15.58 5.18 18.53
N ASN A 24 -16.50 6.14 18.47
CA ASN A 24 -17.77 6.01 17.74
C ASN A 24 -17.86 7.09 16.68
N GLY A 25 -18.16 6.71 15.43
CA GLY A 25 -18.36 7.63 14.31
C GLY A 25 -17.25 7.56 13.25
N PHE A 26 -16.98 8.71 12.63
CA PHE A 26 -16.06 8.84 11.50
C PHE A 26 -14.71 9.40 11.99
N VAL A 27 -13.62 8.67 11.80
CA VAL A 27 -12.28 9.16 12.12
C VAL A 27 -11.68 9.79 10.87
N ASP A 28 -12.10 11.02 10.57
CA ASP A 28 -11.67 11.81 9.41
C ASP A 28 -10.80 13.03 9.80
N VAL A 29 -10.54 13.93 8.84
CA VAL A 29 -9.73 15.15 9.06
C VAL A 29 -10.32 16.07 10.14
N ASN A 30 -11.64 16.07 10.34
CA ASN A 30 -12.29 16.89 11.36
C ASN A 30 -12.16 16.26 12.76
N ALA A 31 -12.21 14.93 12.84
CA ALA A 31 -12.07 14.20 14.10
C ALA A 31 -10.61 14.02 14.55
N ALA A 32 -9.65 14.12 13.63
CA ALA A 32 -8.23 13.86 13.91
C ALA A 32 -7.63 14.72 15.04
N PRO A 33 -7.89 16.04 15.14
CA PRO A 33 -7.37 16.85 16.25
C PRO A 33 -7.89 16.44 17.62
N GLU A 34 -9.20 16.13 17.72
CA GLU A 34 -9.81 15.66 18.97
C GLU A 34 -9.27 14.27 19.36
N PHE A 35 -9.03 13.40 18.37
CA PHE A 35 -8.43 12.09 18.58
C PHE A 35 -6.98 12.16 19.08
N ASP A 36 -6.15 12.99 18.46
CA ASP A 36 -4.75 13.22 18.86
C ASP A 36 -4.68 13.81 20.28
N ALA A 37 -5.56 14.76 20.60
CA ALA A 37 -5.66 15.35 21.93
C ALA A 37 -6.03 14.31 23.01
N ALA A 38 -6.95 13.39 22.71
CA ALA A 38 -7.34 12.32 23.63
C ALA A 38 -6.17 11.38 23.95
N LEU A 39 -5.40 10.96 22.94
CA LEU A 39 -4.22 10.12 23.14
C LEU A 39 -3.10 10.87 23.87
N LEU A 40 -2.87 12.14 23.53
CA LEU A 40 -1.89 12.97 24.22
C LEU A 40 -2.23 13.15 25.70
N GLN A 41 -3.52 13.32 26.02
CA GLN A 41 -3.98 13.41 27.41
C GLN A 41 -3.71 12.12 28.19
N LEU A 42 -3.96 10.95 27.58
CA LEU A 42 -3.66 9.65 28.21
C LEU A 42 -2.17 9.50 28.50
N ARG A 43 -1.31 9.91 27.57
CA ARG A 43 0.15 9.91 27.77
C ARG A 43 0.57 10.82 28.92
N LYS A 44 0.01 12.04 29.00
CA LYS A 44 0.25 12.99 30.11
C LYS A 44 -0.21 12.45 31.47
N GLN A 45 -1.17 11.52 31.48
CA GLN A 45 -1.64 10.80 32.67
C GLN A 45 -0.86 9.51 32.96
N GLU A 46 0.29 9.30 32.31
CA GLU A 46 1.13 8.11 32.43
C GLU A 46 0.40 6.79 32.11
N ARG A 47 -0.61 6.86 31.25
CA ARG A 47 -1.31 5.68 30.73
C ARG A 47 -0.66 5.28 29.43
N PHE A 48 0.13 4.22 29.45
CA PHE A 48 0.91 3.77 28.28
C PHE A 48 0.37 2.51 27.60
N ARG A 49 -0.60 1.81 28.19
CA ARG A 49 -1.22 0.62 27.59
C ARG A 49 -2.61 0.97 27.05
N ILE A 50 -2.71 1.23 25.75
CA ILE A 50 -3.95 1.71 25.14
C ILE A 50 -4.58 0.65 24.25
N LEU A 51 -5.85 0.36 24.50
CA LEU A 51 -6.68 -0.45 23.61
C LEU A 51 -7.70 0.47 22.91
N LEU A 52 -7.59 0.61 21.61
CA LEU A 52 -8.56 1.36 20.80
C LEU A 52 -9.71 0.43 20.42
N ASP A 53 -10.90 0.69 20.95
CA ASP A 53 -12.11 -0.04 20.56
C ASP A 53 -12.75 0.63 19.34
N MET A 54 -12.67 -0.07 18.21
CA MET A 54 -13.08 0.39 16.89
C MET A 54 -14.49 -0.08 16.50
N ALA A 55 -15.25 -0.69 17.41
CA ALA A 55 -16.57 -1.25 17.12
C ALA A 55 -17.55 -0.22 16.54
N GLY A 56 -17.45 1.04 16.98
CA GLY A 56 -18.28 2.15 16.53
C GLY A 56 -17.70 2.92 15.34
N VAL A 57 -16.53 2.53 14.82
CA VAL A 57 -15.85 3.25 13.73
C VAL A 57 -16.34 2.75 12.38
N THR A 58 -16.95 3.64 11.62
CA THR A 58 -17.50 3.34 10.29
C THR A 58 -16.57 3.76 9.15
N TYR A 59 -15.62 4.64 9.43
CA TYR A 59 -14.68 5.20 8.46
C TYR A 59 -13.38 5.66 9.14
N LEU A 60 -12.26 5.51 8.45
CA LEU A 60 -10.94 5.91 8.91
C LEU A 60 -10.16 6.51 7.72
N SER A 61 -9.82 7.80 7.78
CA SER A 61 -9.06 8.53 6.75
C SER A 61 -7.54 8.53 7.02
N SER A 62 -6.74 9.14 6.14
CA SER A 62 -5.28 9.26 6.37
C SER A 62 -4.93 10.04 7.63
N ALA A 63 -5.70 11.09 7.94
CA ALA A 63 -5.48 11.90 9.13
C ALA A 63 -5.67 11.06 10.40
N GLY A 64 -6.74 10.26 10.45
CA GLY A 64 -6.99 9.32 11.54
C GLY A 64 -5.89 8.26 11.68
N MET A 65 -5.46 7.68 10.56
CA MET A 65 -4.34 6.73 10.56
C MET A 65 -3.03 7.39 10.99
N GLY A 66 -2.79 8.65 10.63
CA GLY A 66 -1.62 9.42 11.05
C GLY A 66 -1.58 9.63 12.56
N VAL A 67 -2.73 9.88 13.18
CA VAL A 67 -2.84 9.92 14.64
C VAL A 67 -2.48 8.58 15.27
N ILE A 68 -2.99 7.46 14.74
CA ILE A 68 -2.66 6.10 15.24
C ILE A 68 -1.15 5.83 15.08
N VAL A 69 -0.60 6.06 13.89
CA VAL A 69 0.82 5.80 13.59
C VAL A 69 1.75 6.65 14.42
N GLY A 70 1.49 7.97 14.53
CA GLY A 70 2.28 8.87 15.36
C GLY A 70 2.22 8.48 16.83
N SER A 71 1.02 8.17 17.33
CA SER A 71 0.84 7.76 18.72
C SER A 71 1.47 6.40 19.02
N LEU A 72 1.45 5.45 18.08
CA LEU A 72 2.14 4.16 18.24
C LEU A 72 3.61 4.35 18.58
N GLN A 73 4.29 5.29 17.91
CA GLN A 73 5.69 5.58 18.20
C GLN A 73 5.87 6.22 19.58
N ASP A 74 5.09 7.26 19.86
CA ASP A 74 5.14 8.03 21.11
C ASP A 74 4.90 7.16 22.35
N PHE A 75 3.96 6.21 22.26
CA PHE A 75 3.64 5.32 23.37
C PHE A 75 4.69 4.23 23.55
N ARG A 76 5.28 3.72 22.46
CA ARG A 76 6.34 2.69 22.50
C ARG A 76 7.70 3.21 22.98
N GLU A 77 7.86 4.52 23.18
CA GLU A 77 9.02 5.07 23.90
C GLU A 77 9.06 4.64 25.37
N HIS A 78 7.90 4.35 25.96
CA HIS A 78 7.82 3.78 27.29
C HIS A 78 8.02 2.25 27.24
N GLU A 79 8.79 1.68 28.17
CA GLU A 79 9.20 0.26 28.16
C GLU A 79 8.02 -0.72 28.01
N ASP A 80 6.90 -0.38 28.66
CA ASP A 80 5.68 -1.17 28.71
C ASP A 80 4.52 -0.56 27.88
N GLY A 81 4.82 0.45 27.07
CA GLY A 81 3.84 1.22 26.32
C GLY A 81 3.55 0.67 24.93
N ASP A 82 2.28 0.62 24.56
CA ASP A 82 1.83 0.23 23.22
C ASP A 82 0.38 0.64 22.97
N ILE A 83 -0.02 0.64 21.70
CA ILE A 83 -1.40 0.79 21.27
C ILE A 83 -1.81 -0.47 20.51
N LYS A 84 -2.96 -1.03 20.85
CA LYS A 84 -3.57 -2.17 20.17
C LYS A 84 -4.99 -1.83 19.71
N LEU A 85 -5.47 -2.49 18.68
CA LEU A 85 -6.81 -2.29 18.12
C LEU A 85 -7.74 -3.44 18.52
N LEU A 86 -8.99 -3.14 18.87
CA LEU A 86 -10.06 -4.10 19.18
C LEU A 86 -11.25 -3.82 18.24
N ASN A 87 -11.99 -4.86 17.86
CA ASN A 87 -13.24 -4.77 17.08
C ASN A 87 -13.10 -4.00 15.75
N VAL A 88 -12.00 -4.22 15.02
CA VAL A 88 -11.79 -3.61 13.70
C VAL A 88 -12.69 -4.28 12.66
N SER A 89 -13.53 -3.51 11.98
CA SER A 89 -14.38 -4.03 10.91
C SER A 89 -13.55 -4.50 9.70
N ASP A 90 -14.03 -5.49 8.95
CA ASP A 90 -13.38 -6.00 7.73
C ASP A 90 -13.09 -4.89 6.72
N LYS A 91 -14.00 -3.91 6.65
CA LYS A 91 -13.86 -2.71 5.83
C LYS A 91 -12.60 -1.92 6.18
N ILE A 92 -12.41 -1.61 7.46
CA ILE A 92 -11.23 -0.87 7.93
C ILE A 92 -9.98 -1.74 7.80
N MET A 93 -10.08 -3.04 8.12
CA MET A 93 -8.96 -3.98 7.99
C MET A 93 -8.39 -4.01 6.57
N LYS A 94 -9.25 -4.06 5.54
CA LYS A 94 -8.79 -4.01 4.13
C LYS A 94 -8.01 -2.74 3.80
N VAL A 95 -8.44 -1.59 4.33
CA VAL A 95 -7.71 -0.32 4.14
C VAL A 95 -6.35 -0.38 4.85
N LEU A 96 -6.31 -0.84 6.10
CA LEU A 96 -5.05 -1.01 6.85
C LEU A 96 -4.09 -1.98 6.14
N GLN A 97 -4.61 -3.05 5.54
CA GLN A 97 -3.84 -4.01 4.76
C GLN A 97 -3.28 -3.42 3.47
N SER A 98 -4.08 -2.63 2.76
CA SER A 98 -3.68 -2.01 1.49
C SER A 98 -2.47 -1.10 1.65
N ILE A 99 -2.32 -0.46 2.81
CA ILE A 99 -1.17 0.38 3.11
C ILE A 99 -0.05 -0.35 3.88
N GLY A 100 -0.32 -1.52 4.46
CA GLY A 100 0.64 -2.28 5.28
C GLY A 100 0.66 -1.90 6.76
N LEU A 101 -0.34 -1.15 7.25
CA LEU A 101 -0.42 -0.70 8.64
C LEU A 101 -0.79 -1.86 9.60
N HIS A 102 -1.45 -2.91 9.11
CA HIS A 102 -1.74 -4.11 9.89
C HIS A 102 -0.47 -4.82 10.38
N TYR A 103 0.66 -4.66 9.68
CA TYR A 103 1.94 -5.18 10.13
C TYR A 103 2.57 -4.35 11.26
N MET A 104 1.95 -3.27 11.74
CA MET A 104 2.54 -2.38 12.74
C MET A 104 1.85 -2.41 14.10
N VAL A 105 0.56 -2.72 14.11
CA VAL A 105 -0.32 -2.65 15.26
C VAL A 105 -0.89 -4.03 15.54
N ASP A 106 -0.97 -4.41 16.80
CA ASP A 106 -1.58 -5.68 17.17
C ASP A 106 -3.11 -5.52 17.22
N PHE A 107 -3.80 -6.54 16.73
CA PHE A 107 -5.25 -6.63 16.78
C PHE A 107 -5.65 -7.65 17.83
N LEU A 108 -6.57 -7.28 18.71
CA LEU A 108 -7.17 -8.16 19.70
C LEU A 108 -8.58 -8.53 19.24
N GLU A 109 -8.91 -9.82 19.36
CA GLU A 109 -10.27 -10.30 19.06
C GLU A 109 -11.25 -9.99 20.19
N THR A 110 -10.77 -9.95 21.43
CA THR A 110 -11.59 -9.71 22.63
C THR A 110 -10.86 -8.83 23.63
N GLU A 111 -11.62 -8.11 24.47
CA GLU A 111 -11.05 -7.33 25.57
C GLU A 111 -10.20 -8.21 26.51
N ALA A 112 -10.62 -9.44 26.80
CA ALA A 112 -9.90 -10.35 27.69
C ALA A 112 -8.46 -10.66 27.26
N ALA A 113 -8.13 -10.50 25.97
CA ALA A 113 -6.78 -10.69 25.46
C ALA A 113 -5.75 -9.73 26.07
N VAL A 114 -6.18 -8.61 26.68
CA VAL A 114 -5.29 -7.68 27.40
C VAL A 114 -4.60 -8.28 28.62
N LEU A 115 -5.06 -9.43 29.13
CA LEU A 115 -4.35 -10.18 30.17
C LEU A 115 -2.96 -10.62 29.72
N ARG A 116 -2.78 -10.84 28.41
CA ARG A 116 -1.51 -11.20 27.77
C ARG A 116 -0.84 -9.99 27.12
N TRP A 117 -1.08 -8.78 27.66
CA TRP A 117 -0.49 -7.57 27.13
C TRP A 117 1.04 -7.67 27.06
N SER A 118 1.58 -7.43 25.88
CA SER A 118 3.00 -7.28 25.64
C SER A 118 3.22 -6.16 24.62
N PRO A 119 4.14 -5.21 24.86
CA PRO A 119 4.42 -4.16 23.91
C PRO A 119 5.16 -4.70 22.69
N ARG A 120 4.77 -4.23 21.51
CA ARG A 120 5.47 -4.51 20.26
C ARG A 120 6.63 -3.52 20.12
N LYS A 121 7.85 -4.01 20.34
CA LYS A 121 9.07 -3.20 20.13
C LYS A 121 9.33 -3.06 18.64
N LEU A 122 9.01 -1.91 18.06
CA LEU A 122 9.37 -1.53 16.70
C LEU A 122 10.91 -1.63 16.53
N PHE A 123 11.36 -2.44 15.58
CA PHE A 123 12.70 -2.43 14.98
C PHE A 123 13.95 -2.72 15.84
N LEU A 124 13.85 -3.26 17.05
CA LEU A 124 15.03 -3.32 17.93
C LEU A 124 16.03 -4.47 17.70
N ASN A 125 15.74 -5.47 16.87
CA ASN A 125 16.59 -6.68 16.81
C ASN A 125 16.96 -7.16 15.39
N LEU A 126 17.02 -6.30 14.38
CA LEU A 126 17.56 -6.70 13.05
C LEU A 126 19.03 -6.30 12.93
N ALA A 127 19.93 -7.27 13.03
CA ALA A 127 21.36 -7.05 12.88
C ALA A 127 21.83 -7.18 11.43
N SER A 128 21.43 -8.26 10.75
CA SER A 128 21.87 -8.62 9.39
C SER A 128 20.92 -9.63 8.72
N PHE A 129 21.18 -9.98 7.46
CA PHE A 129 20.53 -11.10 6.79
C PHE A 129 21.54 -12.17 6.39
N ARG A 130 21.11 -13.43 6.41
CA ARG A 130 21.87 -14.57 5.90
C ARG A 130 21.13 -15.21 4.73
N PHE A 131 21.87 -15.51 3.68
CA PHE A 131 21.34 -16.19 2.50
C PHE A 131 21.75 -17.66 2.48
N SER A 132 20.90 -18.51 1.92
CA SER A 132 21.21 -19.90 1.62
C SER A 132 20.56 -20.28 0.29
N LEU A 133 21.39 -20.56 -0.71
CA LEU A 133 20.92 -21.12 -1.98
C LEU A 133 20.57 -22.59 -1.75
N LEU A 134 19.33 -22.96 -2.08
CA LEU A 134 18.86 -24.33 -1.94
C LEU A 134 19.14 -25.14 -3.21
N ASP A 135 19.24 -24.46 -4.36
CA ASP A 135 19.60 -25.09 -5.62
C ASP A 135 21.11 -24.93 -5.91
N PRO A 136 21.83 -26.02 -6.27
CA PRO A 136 23.28 -26.01 -6.46
C PRO A 136 23.72 -25.36 -7.77
N LYS A 137 22.80 -25.21 -8.73
CA LYS A 137 23.05 -24.60 -10.04
C LYS A 137 21.93 -23.63 -10.37
N ILE A 138 22.32 -22.43 -10.79
CA ILE A 138 21.40 -21.39 -11.21
C ILE A 138 21.62 -21.15 -12.69
N GLU A 139 20.56 -21.24 -13.48
CA GLU A 139 20.57 -20.93 -14.91
C GLU A 139 19.75 -19.66 -15.16
N SER A 140 20.22 -18.81 -16.06
CA SER A 140 19.47 -17.62 -16.45
C SER A 140 18.10 -17.99 -17.05
N GLY A 141 17.04 -17.32 -16.62
CA GLY A 141 15.67 -17.58 -17.04
C GLY A 141 15.03 -18.83 -16.44
N ARG A 142 15.71 -19.57 -15.54
CA ARG A 142 15.12 -20.67 -14.78
C ARG A 142 14.87 -20.28 -13.32
N PRO A 143 13.75 -20.73 -12.71
CA PRO A 143 13.51 -20.53 -11.29
C PRO A 143 14.52 -21.31 -10.44
N PHE A 144 14.94 -20.73 -9.32
CA PHE A 144 15.79 -21.35 -8.30
C PHE A 144 15.29 -21.02 -6.89
N ASN A 145 15.48 -21.93 -5.94
CA ASN A 145 15.05 -21.81 -4.56
C ASN A 145 16.13 -21.19 -3.67
N ILE A 146 15.70 -20.29 -2.79
CA ILE A 146 16.57 -19.59 -1.86
C ILE A 146 15.86 -19.40 -0.50
N ARG A 147 16.67 -19.45 0.56
CA ARG A 147 16.28 -19.11 1.92
C ARG A 147 17.03 -17.86 2.36
N ILE A 148 16.32 -16.95 3.02
CA ILE A 148 16.85 -15.73 3.61
C ILE A 148 16.43 -15.70 5.09
N GLU A 149 17.38 -15.53 6.00
CA GLU A 149 17.12 -15.42 7.43
C GLU A 149 17.47 -14.00 7.90
N ALA A 150 16.51 -13.33 8.53
CA ALA A 150 16.73 -12.09 9.25
C ALA A 150 17.31 -12.43 10.62
N LEU A 151 18.48 -11.90 10.96
CA LEU A 151 19.21 -12.27 12.17
C LEU A 151 19.16 -11.16 13.23
N ASN A 152 19.07 -11.56 14.49
CA ASN A 152 19.30 -10.69 15.63
C ASN A 152 20.80 -10.51 15.94
N GLU A 153 21.12 -9.71 16.96
CA GLU A 153 22.52 -9.46 17.37
C GLU A 153 23.25 -10.75 17.82
N ASP A 154 22.50 -11.73 18.34
CA ASP A 154 23.02 -13.06 18.72
C ASP A 154 23.21 -14.01 17.52
N GLY A 155 22.91 -13.56 16.30
CA GLY A 155 23.07 -14.35 15.07
C GLY A 155 22.01 -15.44 14.87
N GLN A 156 20.90 -15.40 15.62
CA GLN A 156 19.74 -16.29 15.50
C GLN A 156 18.63 -15.64 14.65
N PRO A 157 17.71 -16.42 14.05
CA PRO A 157 16.55 -15.86 13.36
C PRO A 157 15.77 -14.92 14.27
N ALA A 158 15.61 -13.68 13.84
CA ALA A 158 14.81 -12.67 14.49
C ALA A 158 13.33 -13.04 14.33
N VAL A 159 12.82 -13.95 15.16
CA VAL A 159 11.47 -14.53 15.05
C VAL A 159 10.31 -13.53 15.04
N ARG A 160 10.58 -12.29 15.46
CA ARG A 160 9.60 -11.18 15.45
C ARG A 160 9.75 -10.25 14.24
N TYR A 161 10.73 -10.49 13.38
CA TYR A 161 10.91 -9.75 12.14
C TYR A 161 9.94 -10.26 11.07
N GLN A 162 9.17 -9.32 10.51
CA GLN A 162 8.13 -9.55 9.50
C GLN A 162 8.25 -8.54 8.34
N GLY A 163 9.46 -8.04 8.06
CA GLY A 163 9.68 -7.13 6.93
C GLY A 163 9.41 -7.81 5.59
N GLU A 164 9.37 -7.04 4.51
CA GLU A 164 9.25 -7.56 3.15
C GLU A 164 10.61 -7.46 2.45
N PRO A 165 11.20 -8.57 1.99
CA PRO A 165 12.52 -8.52 1.37
C PRO A 165 12.46 -7.74 0.06
N GLN A 166 13.22 -6.64 -0.06
CA GLN A 166 13.49 -6.02 -1.35
C GLN A 166 14.77 -6.61 -1.94
N VAL A 167 14.61 -7.44 -2.97
CA VAL A 167 15.73 -8.12 -3.61
C VAL A 167 16.06 -7.51 -4.97
N SER A 168 17.33 -7.25 -5.20
CA SER A 168 17.86 -6.79 -6.48
C SER A 168 19.03 -7.67 -6.93
N VAL A 169 19.31 -7.65 -8.23
CA VAL A 169 20.46 -8.33 -8.84
C VAL A 169 21.36 -7.31 -9.54
N SER A 170 22.67 -7.50 -9.49
CA SER A 170 23.65 -6.57 -10.09
C SER A 170 23.56 -6.44 -11.61
N ASP A 171 23.06 -7.46 -12.29
CA ASP A 171 22.86 -7.48 -13.74
C ASP A 171 21.63 -8.34 -14.10
N GLY A 172 20.85 -7.89 -15.08
CA GLY A 172 19.55 -8.45 -15.44
C GLY A 172 18.40 -8.07 -14.52
N LEU A 173 17.29 -8.79 -14.62
CA LEU A 173 16.08 -8.62 -13.81
C LEU A 173 15.92 -9.80 -12.85
N ILE A 174 15.24 -9.55 -11.73
CA ILE A 174 14.83 -10.60 -10.79
C ILE A 174 13.30 -10.66 -10.68
N TYR A 175 12.77 -11.87 -10.57
CA TYR A 175 11.34 -12.14 -10.47
C TYR A 175 11.04 -13.15 -9.35
N PRO A 176 9.88 -13.05 -8.68
CA PRO A 176 8.90 -11.96 -8.80
C PRO A 176 9.43 -10.65 -8.18
N LYS A 177 8.87 -9.51 -8.62
CA LYS A 177 9.27 -8.17 -8.09
C LYS A 177 8.72 -7.89 -6.70
N GLU A 178 7.59 -8.50 -6.37
CA GLU A 178 6.94 -8.42 -5.07
C GLU A 178 7.11 -9.77 -4.38
N LEU A 179 7.68 -9.74 -3.18
CA LEU A 179 7.93 -10.93 -2.36
C LEU A 179 7.04 -10.88 -1.13
N LYS A 180 6.58 -12.06 -0.67
CA LYS A 180 5.89 -12.16 0.61
C LYS A 180 6.82 -11.76 1.76
N GLY A 181 6.25 -11.30 2.88
CA GLY A 181 7.01 -10.97 4.08
C GLY A 181 7.67 -12.19 4.74
N PHE A 182 8.62 -11.93 5.64
CA PHE A 182 9.25 -12.97 6.46
C PHE A 182 8.26 -13.60 7.44
N GLU A 183 8.35 -14.92 7.62
CA GLU A 183 7.61 -15.68 8.63
C GLU A 183 8.61 -16.14 9.70
N ALA A 184 8.40 -15.72 10.95
CA ALA A 184 9.31 -16.01 12.05
C ALA A 184 10.79 -15.68 11.75
N GLY A 185 11.05 -14.57 11.05
CA GLY A 185 12.41 -14.16 10.70
C GLY A 185 13.06 -14.99 9.59
N VAL A 186 12.31 -15.86 8.91
CA VAL A 186 12.78 -16.66 7.77
C VAL A 186 11.89 -16.39 6.55
N TRP A 187 12.51 -16.28 5.40
CA TRP A 187 11.85 -16.21 4.11
C TRP A 187 12.39 -17.30 3.21
N GLU A 188 11.51 -18.13 2.65
CA GLU A 188 11.86 -19.16 1.68
C GLU A 188 10.99 -19.01 0.45
N GLY A 189 11.61 -19.06 -0.73
CA GLY A 189 10.87 -18.89 -1.97
C GLY A 189 11.68 -19.18 -3.21
N THR A 190 11.00 -19.12 -4.34
CA THR A 190 11.58 -19.32 -5.66
C THR A 190 11.77 -17.98 -6.35
N LEU A 191 12.99 -17.72 -6.80
CA LEU A 191 13.37 -16.54 -7.57
C LEU A 191 13.80 -16.95 -8.98
N MET A 192 13.74 -16.03 -9.92
CA MET A 192 14.27 -16.22 -11.28
C MET A 192 15.05 -14.97 -11.67
N THR A 193 16.25 -15.14 -12.24
CA THR A 193 17.05 -14.03 -12.74
C THR A 193 17.29 -14.13 -14.25
N THR A 194 17.42 -13.00 -14.94
CA THR A 194 17.78 -12.95 -16.37
C THR A 194 19.25 -12.58 -16.62
N GLY A 195 20.03 -12.32 -15.57
CA GLY A 195 21.48 -12.06 -15.68
C GLY A 195 22.27 -13.34 -15.95
N THR A 196 23.50 -13.22 -16.41
CA THR A 196 24.41 -14.35 -16.69
C THR A 196 25.79 -14.07 -16.11
N GLY A 197 26.54 -15.12 -15.74
CA GLY A 197 27.86 -14.96 -15.14
C GLY A 197 27.79 -14.62 -13.65
N ALA A 198 28.75 -13.85 -13.14
CA ALA A 198 28.84 -13.48 -11.73
C ALA A 198 27.80 -12.41 -11.38
N LEU A 199 26.84 -12.76 -10.53
CA LEU A 199 25.74 -11.90 -10.11
C LEU A 199 25.79 -11.67 -8.60
N ARG A 200 25.35 -10.48 -8.17
CA ARG A 200 25.17 -10.13 -6.76
C ARG A 200 23.70 -9.92 -6.47
N LEU A 201 23.14 -10.77 -5.62
CA LEU A 201 21.83 -10.57 -5.02
C LEU A 201 21.97 -9.64 -3.81
N THR A 202 21.16 -8.61 -3.70
CA THR A 202 21.18 -7.67 -2.56
C THR A 202 19.80 -7.59 -1.93
N ILE A 203 19.74 -7.75 -0.60
CA ILE A 203 18.57 -7.39 0.20
C ILE A 203 18.85 -6.08 0.94
N GLN A 204 17.88 -5.17 0.92
CA GLN A 204 17.97 -3.91 1.65
C GLN A 204 16.69 -3.67 2.45
N GLU A 205 16.85 -3.32 3.73
CA GLU A 205 15.78 -2.89 4.62
C GLU A 205 16.28 -1.72 5.47
N GLY A 206 15.83 -0.49 5.16
CA GLY A 206 16.35 0.72 5.77
C GLY A 206 17.85 0.91 5.51
N GLU A 207 18.63 1.08 6.58
CA GLU A 207 20.11 1.20 6.54
C GLU A 207 20.82 -0.16 6.50
N LYS A 208 20.11 -1.26 6.73
CA LYS A 208 20.69 -2.62 6.74
C LYS A 208 20.64 -3.20 5.33
N ALA A 209 21.80 -3.55 4.80
CA ALA A 209 21.92 -4.25 3.54
C ALA A 209 22.79 -5.49 3.71
N SER A 210 22.46 -6.56 2.99
CA SER A 210 23.27 -7.76 2.91
C SER A 210 23.25 -8.27 1.47
N PHE A 211 24.31 -8.97 1.07
CA PHE A 211 24.43 -9.43 -0.30
C PHE A 211 24.92 -10.88 -0.37
N LEU A 212 24.59 -11.53 -1.49
CA LEU A 212 25.04 -12.86 -1.86
C LEU A 212 25.61 -12.79 -3.27
N ASN A 213 26.84 -13.26 -3.46
CA ASN A 213 27.39 -13.45 -4.79
C ASN A 213 27.10 -14.89 -5.26
N PHE A 214 26.64 -15.04 -6.50
CA PHE A 214 26.38 -16.35 -7.12
C PHE A 214 26.71 -16.30 -8.62
N THR A 215 26.72 -17.45 -9.29
CA THR A 215 26.97 -17.53 -10.74
C THR A 215 25.76 -18.13 -11.43
N ALA A 216 25.25 -17.44 -12.46
CA ALA A 216 24.20 -17.95 -13.33
C ALA A 216 24.80 -18.48 -14.64
N GLU A 217 24.61 -19.77 -14.92
CA GLU A 217 25.03 -20.40 -16.17
C GLU A 217 24.18 -19.90 -17.34
N GLU A 218 24.81 -19.71 -18.50
CA GLU A 218 24.09 -19.45 -19.76
C GLU A 218 23.35 -20.73 -20.19
N PRO A 219 22.03 -20.68 -20.47
CA PRO A 219 21.35 -21.83 -21.04
C PRO A 219 21.96 -22.14 -22.42
N SER A 220 22.35 -23.39 -22.67
CA SER A 220 22.82 -23.81 -24.00
C SER A 220 21.91 -24.91 -24.57
N PRO A 221 21.59 -24.89 -25.89
CA PRO A 221 21.81 -23.87 -26.91
C PRO A 221 20.62 -22.91 -27.12
N LYS A 222 20.87 -21.77 -27.79
CA LYS A 222 19.86 -20.75 -28.15
C LYS A 222 18.70 -21.34 -28.95
N ALA A 223 17.51 -20.74 -28.81
CA ALA A 223 16.36 -21.15 -29.60
C ALA A 223 16.54 -20.81 -31.08
N GLN A 224 16.14 -21.74 -31.96
CA GLN A 224 16.03 -21.47 -33.38
C GLN A 224 14.72 -20.71 -33.66
N PHE A 225 14.83 -19.56 -34.33
CA PHE A 225 13.72 -18.71 -34.74
C PHE A 225 13.52 -18.78 -36.27
N PRO A 226 12.31 -18.53 -36.80
CA PRO A 226 11.08 -18.18 -36.09
C PRO A 226 10.47 -19.37 -35.31
N ARG A 227 9.91 -19.11 -34.14
CA ARG A 227 9.31 -20.12 -33.26
C ARG A 227 7.95 -19.68 -32.74
N GLU A 228 7.04 -20.63 -32.54
CA GLU A 228 5.79 -20.35 -31.84
C GLU A 228 6.02 -20.28 -30.34
N VAL A 229 5.51 -19.22 -29.73
CA VAL A 229 5.52 -18.98 -28.29
C VAL A 229 4.10 -18.66 -27.82
N ALA A 230 3.75 -19.03 -26.60
CA ALA A 230 2.42 -18.76 -26.05
C ALA A 230 2.44 -17.44 -25.26
N CYS A 231 1.42 -16.60 -25.45
CA CYS A 231 1.21 -15.46 -24.56
C CYS A 231 0.99 -15.96 -23.11
N ASN A 232 1.75 -15.44 -22.15
CA ASN A 232 1.60 -15.82 -20.73
C ASN A 232 0.22 -15.48 -20.15
N PHE A 233 -0.49 -14.52 -20.75
CA PHE A 233 -1.80 -14.08 -20.29
C PHE A 233 -2.95 -14.89 -20.93
N CYS A 234 -3.15 -14.77 -22.23
CA CYS A 234 -4.30 -15.40 -22.91
C CYS A 234 -4.00 -16.77 -23.55
N ARG A 235 -2.77 -17.28 -23.42
CA ARG A 235 -2.27 -18.54 -24.02
C ARG A 235 -2.35 -18.63 -25.55
N SER A 236 -2.78 -17.58 -26.25
CA SER A 236 -2.79 -17.55 -27.71
C SER A 236 -1.37 -17.67 -28.27
N ALA A 237 -1.21 -18.48 -29.31
CA ALA A 237 0.05 -18.66 -30.01
C ALA A 237 0.47 -17.36 -30.71
N ALA A 238 1.75 -17.01 -30.60
CA ALA A 238 2.39 -15.90 -31.28
C ALA A 238 3.66 -16.39 -31.96
N ARG A 239 3.88 -15.98 -33.21
CA ARG A 239 5.09 -16.34 -33.96
C ARG A 239 6.19 -15.33 -33.70
N ALA A 240 7.16 -15.68 -32.85
CA ALA A 240 8.35 -14.88 -32.61
C ALA A 240 9.35 -15.09 -33.76
N ARG A 241 9.86 -14.00 -34.34
CA ARG A 241 10.83 -14.04 -35.46
C ARG A 241 12.29 -13.92 -35.01
N GLY A 242 12.51 -13.68 -33.73
CA GLY A 242 13.80 -13.48 -33.08
C GLY A 242 13.60 -12.97 -31.66
N MET A 243 14.70 -12.68 -30.97
CA MET A 243 14.66 -12.01 -29.68
C MET A 243 14.09 -10.58 -29.82
N GLY A 244 13.23 -10.15 -28.90
CA GLY A 244 12.66 -8.80 -28.95
C GLY A 244 11.34 -8.63 -28.20
N ILE A 245 10.77 -7.43 -28.30
CA ILE A 245 9.47 -7.10 -27.69
C ILE A 245 8.35 -7.39 -28.69
N TYR A 246 7.35 -8.13 -28.23
CA TYR A 246 6.18 -8.53 -28.99
C TYR A 246 4.91 -8.04 -28.32
N ARG A 247 3.85 -7.90 -29.12
CA ARG A 247 2.51 -7.56 -28.67
C ARG A 247 1.55 -8.67 -29.09
N CYS A 248 0.84 -9.27 -28.13
CA CYS A 248 -0.13 -10.31 -28.40
C CYS A 248 -1.28 -9.73 -29.24
N GLN A 249 -1.60 -10.36 -30.37
CA GLN A 249 -2.70 -9.86 -31.21
C GLN A 249 -4.08 -10.10 -30.60
N ASN A 250 -4.20 -11.09 -29.69
CA ASN A 250 -5.47 -11.42 -29.04
C ASN A 250 -5.76 -10.49 -27.84
N CYS A 251 -4.85 -10.42 -26.86
CA CYS A 251 -5.07 -9.67 -25.62
C CYS A 251 -4.25 -8.38 -25.50
N GLN A 252 -3.47 -8.01 -26.53
CA GLN A 252 -2.62 -6.82 -26.55
C GLN A 252 -1.47 -6.80 -25.51
N GLU A 253 -1.26 -7.91 -24.80
CA GLU A 253 -0.16 -8.12 -23.85
C GLU A 253 1.20 -7.81 -24.48
N ILE A 254 2.05 -7.05 -23.80
CA ILE A 254 3.43 -6.80 -24.22
C ILE A 254 4.34 -7.77 -23.47
N PHE A 255 5.03 -8.61 -24.23
CA PHE A 255 5.96 -9.59 -23.70
C PHE A 255 7.29 -9.54 -24.45
N TYR A 256 8.37 -9.84 -23.75
CA TYR A 256 9.70 -10.00 -24.32
C TYR A 256 9.93 -11.47 -24.61
N VAL A 257 10.54 -11.75 -25.77
CA VAL A 257 11.05 -13.08 -26.11
C VAL A 257 12.56 -13.00 -26.08
N ASP A 258 13.19 -13.82 -25.24
CA ASP A 258 14.65 -13.87 -25.10
C ASP A 258 15.31 -14.75 -26.20
N ALA A 259 16.64 -14.90 -26.13
CA ALA A 259 17.40 -15.71 -27.08
C ALA A 259 17.10 -17.22 -27.00
N TRP A 260 16.35 -17.67 -26.00
CA TRP A 260 15.94 -19.06 -25.76
C TRP A 260 14.44 -19.30 -25.96
N ALA A 261 13.73 -18.29 -26.47
CA ALA A 261 12.29 -18.29 -26.72
C ALA A 261 11.43 -18.36 -25.44
N HIS A 262 11.96 -17.98 -24.27
CA HIS A 262 11.13 -17.76 -23.09
C HIS A 262 10.31 -16.48 -23.26
N VAL A 263 9.05 -16.54 -22.85
CA VAL A 263 8.13 -15.40 -22.85
C VAL A 263 8.16 -14.76 -21.47
N ILE A 264 8.71 -13.55 -21.39
CA ILE A 264 8.75 -12.74 -20.18
C ILE A 264 7.71 -11.65 -20.30
N THR A 265 6.74 -11.64 -19.38
CA THR A 265 5.70 -10.61 -19.34
C THR A 265 6.30 -9.26 -18.95
N LEU A 266 6.17 -8.25 -19.82
CA LEU A 266 6.65 -6.89 -19.52
C LEU A 266 5.56 -6.00 -18.89
N LYS A 267 4.28 -6.22 -19.25
CA LYS A 267 3.09 -5.57 -18.64
C LYS A 267 1.83 -6.41 -18.84
N GLY A 268 1.19 -6.80 -17.73
CA GLY A 268 -0.12 -7.46 -17.70
C GLY A 268 -1.24 -6.57 -18.24
N GLY A 269 -1.96 -7.06 -19.26
CA GLY A 269 -3.15 -6.48 -19.84
C GLY A 269 -4.40 -7.14 -19.26
N SER A 270 -5.40 -6.32 -18.90
CA SER A 270 -6.70 -6.78 -18.42
C SER A 270 -7.52 -7.46 -19.54
N PRO A 271 -8.34 -8.48 -19.23
CA PRO A 271 -9.29 -9.03 -20.19
C PRO A 271 -10.40 -8.01 -20.48
N LEU A 272 -10.82 -7.89 -21.74
CA LEU A 272 -12.00 -7.11 -22.13
C LEU A 272 -13.27 -7.72 -21.46
N PRO A 273 -14.09 -6.94 -20.72
CA PRO A 273 -15.30 -7.38 -20.06
C PRO A 273 -16.49 -7.35 -21.04
N PRO A 274 -17.55 -8.10 -20.73
CA PRO A 274 -18.72 -8.21 -21.60
C PRO A 274 -19.50 -6.89 -21.71
N LYS A 275 -20.14 -6.71 -22.87
CA LYS A 275 -20.89 -5.51 -23.26
C LYS A 275 -22.13 -5.24 -22.38
N ARG A 276 -22.04 -4.23 -21.51
CA ARG A 276 -22.92 -3.03 -21.43
C ARG A 276 -22.77 -2.37 -20.05
N LEU A 277 -21.97 -1.30 -19.97
CA LEU A 277 -22.19 -0.21 -19.02
C LEU A 277 -21.96 1.10 -19.77
N LEU A 278 -22.98 1.95 -19.79
CA LEU A 278 -22.97 3.27 -20.42
C LEU A 278 -21.80 4.09 -19.86
N HIS A 279 -21.11 4.86 -20.71
CA HIS A 279 -20.12 5.83 -20.27
C HIS A 279 -20.81 6.92 -19.44
N LYS A 280 -20.87 6.77 -18.12
CA LYS A 280 -21.41 7.81 -17.24
C LYS A 280 -20.27 8.73 -16.81
N THR A 281 -20.43 10.01 -17.14
CA THR A 281 -19.49 11.07 -16.75
C THR A 281 -20.22 12.07 -15.88
N VAL A 282 -19.67 12.32 -14.70
CA VAL A 282 -20.18 13.28 -13.74
C VAL A 282 -19.10 14.32 -13.48
N GLU A 283 -19.48 15.59 -13.48
CA GLU A 283 -18.60 16.71 -13.19
C GLU A 283 -19.18 17.48 -12.01
N ILE A 284 -18.34 17.76 -11.02
CA ILE A 284 -18.67 18.42 -9.77
C ILE A 284 -17.69 19.57 -9.60
N LYS A 285 -18.18 20.72 -9.18
CA LYS A 285 -17.36 21.83 -8.72
C LYS A 285 -17.52 21.95 -7.22
N ILE A 286 -16.41 21.96 -6.51
CA ILE A 286 -16.38 22.10 -5.07
C ILE A 286 -15.42 23.20 -4.68
N ASN A 287 -15.75 23.93 -3.61
CA ASN A 287 -14.85 24.89 -3.02
C ASN A 287 -13.71 24.17 -2.27
N SER A 288 -12.56 24.83 -2.13
CA SER A 288 -11.40 24.37 -1.36
C SER A 288 -11.61 24.47 0.15
N ASP A 289 -12.76 24.00 0.63
CA ASP A 289 -13.13 23.96 2.05
C ASP A 289 -13.32 22.51 2.48
N ILE A 290 -12.64 22.13 3.56
CA ILE A 290 -12.64 20.79 4.15
C ILE A 290 -14.05 20.28 4.49
N ASN A 291 -15.00 21.19 4.76
CA ASN A 291 -16.38 20.84 5.07
C ASN A 291 -17.13 20.19 3.88
N TYR A 292 -16.66 20.40 2.64
CA TYR A 292 -17.25 19.76 1.46
C TYR A 292 -16.78 18.31 1.26
N LEU A 293 -15.68 17.89 1.88
CA LEU A 293 -15.15 16.52 1.71
C LEU A 293 -16.18 15.47 2.16
N THR A 294 -16.84 15.69 3.29
CA THR A 294 -17.92 14.83 3.80
C THR A 294 -19.08 14.69 2.82
N SER A 295 -19.47 15.78 2.16
CA SER A 295 -20.56 15.77 1.18
C SER A 295 -20.14 15.05 -0.10
N LEU A 296 -18.90 15.26 -0.54
CA LEU A 296 -18.33 14.58 -1.69
C LEU A 296 -18.22 13.07 -1.46
N ARG A 297 -17.78 12.63 -0.28
CA ARG A 297 -17.75 11.23 0.13
C ARG A 297 -19.07 10.53 -0.09
N ARG A 298 -20.14 11.13 0.44
CA ARG A 298 -21.51 10.59 0.32
C ARG A 298 -21.94 10.51 -1.14
N PHE A 299 -21.65 11.57 -1.90
CA PHE A 299 -21.97 11.62 -3.31
C PHE A 299 -21.23 10.53 -4.12
N LEU A 300 -19.92 10.41 -3.95
CA LEU A 300 -19.10 9.42 -4.65
C LEU A 300 -19.46 8.00 -4.25
N SER A 301 -19.71 7.75 -2.95
CA SER A 301 -20.13 6.43 -2.45
C SER A 301 -21.45 6.03 -3.10
N GLY A 302 -22.48 6.89 -3.01
CA GLY A 302 -23.79 6.60 -3.59
C GLY A 302 -23.77 6.43 -5.11
N LEU A 303 -22.94 7.22 -5.82
CA LEU A 303 -22.77 7.08 -7.26
C LEU A 303 -22.07 5.76 -7.64
N CYS A 304 -21.06 5.34 -6.90
CA CYS A 304 -20.37 4.08 -7.13
C CYS A 304 -21.24 2.86 -6.76
N GLU A 305 -22.05 2.96 -5.70
CA GLU A 305 -23.02 1.93 -5.28
C GLU A 305 -24.07 1.70 -6.38
N GLN A 306 -24.62 2.77 -6.96
CA GLN A 306 -25.58 2.68 -8.07
C GLN A 306 -25.04 1.95 -9.30
N GLU A 307 -23.72 1.98 -9.49
CA GLU A 307 -23.03 1.36 -10.63
C GLU A 307 -22.45 -0.02 -10.30
N ASN A 308 -22.89 -0.59 -9.17
CA ASN A 308 -22.53 -1.92 -8.65
C ASN A 308 -21.03 -2.14 -8.55
N LEU A 309 -20.27 -1.12 -8.11
CA LEU A 309 -18.86 -1.33 -7.77
C LEU A 309 -18.72 -2.15 -6.48
N PRO A 310 -17.73 -3.05 -6.39
CA PRO A 310 -17.43 -3.75 -5.13
C PRO A 310 -17.12 -2.76 -4.02
N GLU A 311 -17.65 -3.01 -2.82
CA GLU A 311 -17.52 -2.08 -1.68
C GLU A 311 -16.08 -1.66 -1.39
N ALA A 312 -15.12 -2.60 -1.50
CA ALA A 312 -13.69 -2.30 -1.36
C ALA A 312 -13.22 -1.23 -2.35
N ALA A 313 -13.56 -1.37 -3.64
CA ALA A 313 -13.22 -0.39 -4.67
C ALA A 313 -13.87 0.97 -4.44
N ILE A 314 -15.09 1.00 -3.88
CA ILE A 314 -15.76 2.26 -3.49
C ILE A 314 -14.95 2.97 -2.41
N ASN A 315 -14.61 2.26 -1.33
CA ASN A 315 -13.88 2.83 -0.21
C ASN A 315 -12.49 3.34 -0.61
N GLU A 316 -11.74 2.55 -1.39
CA GLU A 316 -10.41 2.91 -1.89
C GLU A 316 -10.46 4.18 -2.76
N THR A 317 -11.42 4.23 -3.67
CA THR A 317 -11.66 5.36 -4.57
C THR A 317 -12.00 6.62 -3.79
N VAL A 318 -12.94 6.51 -2.86
CA VAL A 318 -13.44 7.62 -2.04
C VAL A 318 -12.31 8.18 -1.18
N LEU A 319 -11.59 7.30 -0.48
CA LEU A 319 -10.46 7.68 0.36
C LEU A 319 -9.38 8.37 -0.48
N ALA A 320 -8.94 7.76 -1.59
CA ALA A 320 -7.93 8.39 -2.47
C ALA A 320 -8.39 9.76 -3.01
N THR A 321 -9.68 9.93 -3.28
CA THR A 321 -10.22 11.22 -3.75
C THR A 321 -10.18 12.27 -2.65
N GLU A 322 -10.63 11.93 -1.43
CA GLU A 322 -10.54 12.84 -0.28
C GLU A 322 -9.09 13.26 -0.01
N GLU A 323 -8.14 12.32 -0.07
CA GLU A 323 -6.73 12.61 0.16
C GLU A 323 -6.14 13.57 -0.87
N VAL A 324 -6.47 13.39 -2.17
CA VAL A 324 -6.02 14.34 -3.20
C VAL A 324 -6.59 15.73 -2.95
N LEU A 325 -7.87 15.82 -2.63
CA LEU A 325 -8.52 17.11 -2.41
C LEU A 325 -8.00 17.81 -1.16
N LEU A 326 -7.79 17.07 -0.07
CA LEU A 326 -7.18 17.60 1.13
C LEU A 326 -5.76 18.12 0.84
N ASN A 327 -4.95 17.37 0.09
CA ASN A 327 -3.63 17.81 -0.33
C ASN A 327 -3.66 19.10 -1.17
N ILE A 328 -4.65 19.27 -2.05
CA ILE A 328 -4.82 20.50 -2.84
C ILE A 328 -5.24 21.66 -1.93
N ILE A 329 -6.22 21.44 -1.04
CA ILE A 329 -6.69 22.44 -0.07
C ILE A 329 -5.52 22.93 0.79
N GLU A 330 -4.74 22.00 1.34
CA GLU A 330 -3.61 22.29 2.22
C GLU A 330 -2.43 22.90 1.46
N HIS A 331 -1.90 22.23 0.43
CA HIS A 331 -0.61 22.61 -0.17
C HIS A 331 -0.74 23.57 -1.35
N SER A 332 -1.84 23.50 -2.11
CA SER A 332 -2.04 24.37 -3.28
C SER A 332 -2.74 25.69 -2.92
N TYR A 333 -3.63 25.65 -1.93
CA TYR A 333 -4.47 26.79 -1.53
C TYR A 333 -4.28 27.27 -0.08
N ASP A 334 -3.46 26.59 0.73
CA ASP A 334 -3.19 26.99 2.12
C ASP A 334 -4.47 27.19 2.95
N PHE A 335 -5.43 26.27 2.78
CA PHE A 335 -6.76 26.28 3.38
C PHE A 335 -7.63 27.51 3.05
N ASP A 336 -7.32 28.28 2.00
CA ASP A 336 -8.22 29.34 1.50
C ASP A 336 -9.47 28.70 0.85
N PRO A 337 -10.69 28.90 1.39
CA PRO A 337 -11.92 28.25 0.93
C PRO A 337 -12.53 28.89 -0.33
N LEU A 338 -11.96 29.99 -0.85
CA LEU A 338 -12.53 30.76 -1.96
C LEU A 338 -12.18 30.19 -3.34
N HIS A 339 -11.30 29.19 -3.41
CA HIS A 339 -10.92 28.56 -4.67
C HIS A 339 -11.86 27.41 -5.04
N VAL A 340 -11.95 27.13 -6.34
CA VAL A 340 -12.80 26.07 -6.88
C VAL A 340 -11.92 24.96 -7.46
N MET A 341 -12.28 23.72 -7.16
CA MET A 341 -11.70 22.51 -7.70
C MET A 341 -12.74 21.80 -8.56
N ASP A 342 -12.34 21.37 -9.76
CA ASP A 342 -13.18 20.60 -10.66
C ASP A 342 -12.90 19.11 -10.47
N VAL A 343 -13.89 18.34 -10.01
CA VAL A 343 -13.80 16.88 -9.84
C VAL A 343 -14.68 16.20 -10.89
N ARG A 344 -14.06 15.39 -11.74
CA ARG A 344 -14.73 14.64 -12.80
C ARG A 344 -14.58 13.15 -12.57
N LEU A 345 -15.72 12.47 -12.38
CA LEU A 345 -15.78 11.02 -12.31
C LEU A 345 -16.24 10.46 -13.65
N LYS A 346 -15.53 9.47 -14.17
CA LYS A 346 -15.90 8.74 -15.37
C LYS A 346 -15.89 7.25 -15.07
N ILE A 347 -17.07 6.65 -15.15
CA ILE A 347 -17.28 5.23 -14.90
C ILE A 347 -17.28 4.52 -16.24
N ARG A 348 -16.34 3.59 -16.42
CA ARG A 348 -16.23 2.75 -17.62
C ARG A 348 -16.38 1.27 -17.24
N PRO A 349 -16.67 0.39 -18.21
CA PRO A 349 -16.76 -1.05 -17.95
C PRO A 349 -15.48 -1.65 -17.35
N GLU A 350 -14.31 -1.10 -17.72
CA GLU A 350 -12.98 -1.59 -17.36
C GLU A 350 -12.39 -0.97 -16.09
N HIS A 351 -12.76 0.28 -15.84
CA HIS A 351 -12.11 1.10 -14.83
C HIS A 351 -12.97 2.31 -14.46
N LEU A 352 -12.68 2.81 -13.27
CA LEU A 352 -13.08 4.10 -12.78
C LEU A 352 -11.96 5.10 -13.03
N GLU A 353 -12.27 6.26 -13.60
CA GLU A 353 -11.33 7.37 -13.80
C GLU A 353 -11.83 8.57 -13.00
N ILE A 354 -10.99 9.07 -12.10
CA ILE A 354 -11.21 10.34 -11.39
C ILE A 354 -10.21 11.34 -11.92
N ARG A 355 -10.69 12.53 -12.27
CA ARG A 355 -9.86 13.64 -12.71
C ARG A 355 -10.18 14.85 -11.85
N ILE A 356 -9.15 15.41 -11.23
CA ILE A 356 -9.23 16.60 -10.40
C ILE A 356 -8.42 17.69 -11.07
N ARG A 357 -8.98 18.90 -11.15
CA ARG A 357 -8.27 20.10 -11.60
C ARG A 357 -8.38 21.20 -10.57
N ASP A 358 -7.29 21.93 -10.42
CA ASP A 358 -7.17 23.09 -9.55
C ASP A 358 -6.33 24.18 -10.26
N ARG A 359 -6.37 25.40 -9.74
CA ARG A 359 -5.58 26.55 -10.23
C ARG A 359 -4.61 27.06 -9.18
N GLY A 360 -4.33 26.25 -8.15
CA GLY A 360 -3.46 26.62 -7.05
C GLY A 360 -2.00 26.41 -7.38
N LYS A 361 -1.15 26.53 -6.35
CA LYS A 361 0.29 26.26 -6.50
C LYS A 361 0.48 24.79 -6.96
N PRO A 362 1.31 24.53 -7.99
CA PRO A 362 1.56 23.17 -8.44
C PRO A 362 2.09 22.29 -7.29
N PHE A 363 1.43 21.16 -7.07
CA PHE A 363 1.80 20.19 -6.06
C PHE A 363 1.71 18.77 -6.64
N ASP A 364 2.86 18.21 -7.03
CA ASP A 364 2.91 16.89 -7.66
C ASP A 364 2.97 15.77 -6.61
N ILE A 365 1.79 15.28 -6.23
CA ILE A 365 1.62 14.14 -5.32
C ILE A 365 2.38 12.90 -5.80
N THR A 366 2.65 12.76 -7.11
CA THR A 366 3.34 11.58 -7.66
C THR A 366 4.85 11.60 -7.46
N GLN A 367 5.46 12.73 -7.08
CA GLN A 367 6.87 12.80 -6.75
C GLN A 367 7.19 12.13 -5.40
N HIS A 368 6.17 11.89 -4.59
CA HIS A 368 6.26 11.15 -3.33
C HIS A 368 6.14 9.63 -3.49
N LYS A 369 6.25 9.10 -4.72
CA LYS A 369 6.06 7.69 -5.09
C LYS A 369 6.91 6.66 -4.33
N ASN A 370 8.00 7.09 -3.68
CA ASN A 370 8.91 6.22 -2.94
C ASN A 370 8.81 6.37 -1.41
N LEU A 371 7.82 7.09 -0.89
CA LEU A 371 7.55 7.07 0.55
C LEU A 371 6.91 5.72 0.89
N SER A 372 7.67 4.83 1.53
CA SER A 372 7.10 3.68 2.22
C SER A 372 6.48 4.15 3.54
N LEU A 373 5.49 3.44 4.07
CA LEU A 373 5.01 3.68 5.43
C LEU A 373 6.19 3.80 6.42
N GLN A 374 7.18 2.91 6.30
CA GLN A 374 8.39 2.90 7.12
C GLN A 374 9.15 4.22 7.10
N SER A 375 9.24 4.88 5.96
CA SER A 375 9.95 6.16 5.82
C SER A 375 9.21 7.33 6.49
N VAL A 376 7.88 7.33 6.46
CA VAL A 376 7.04 8.34 7.14
C VAL A 376 7.17 8.18 8.66
N ILE A 377 7.19 6.93 9.10
CA ILE A 377 7.39 6.52 10.50
C ILE A 377 8.79 6.95 10.99
N GLN A 378 9.86 6.62 10.27
CA GLN A 378 11.22 7.00 10.70
C GLN A 378 11.40 8.51 10.84
N LYS A 379 10.74 9.29 10.00
CA LYS A 379 10.78 10.75 10.05
C LYS A 379 9.88 11.36 11.14
N ARG A 380 9.14 10.53 11.89
CA ARG A 380 8.16 10.94 12.91
C ARG A 380 7.18 12.00 12.39
N GLN A 381 6.81 11.94 11.12
CA GLN A 381 5.90 12.91 10.53
C GLN A 381 4.46 12.44 10.74
N LYS A 382 3.67 13.26 11.43
CA LYS A 382 2.21 13.05 11.55
C LYS A 382 1.47 13.20 10.20
N GLY A 383 2.15 13.71 9.17
CA GLY A 383 1.66 13.88 7.79
C GLY A 383 2.42 13.03 6.75
N GLY A 384 1.97 13.06 5.49
CA GLY A 384 2.62 12.33 4.37
C GLY A 384 2.04 10.94 4.08
N LEU A 385 1.17 10.42 4.94
CA LEU A 385 0.40 9.19 4.72
C LEU A 385 -0.54 9.27 3.52
N GLY A 386 -1.10 10.45 3.23
CA GLY A 386 -2.03 10.64 2.11
C GLY A 386 -1.41 10.28 0.75
N ALA A 387 -0.16 10.68 0.49
CA ALA A 387 0.52 10.33 -0.76
C ALA A 387 0.83 8.82 -0.87
N VAL A 388 1.18 8.18 0.24
CA VAL A 388 1.37 6.72 0.31
C VAL A 388 0.05 5.99 0.03
N MET A 389 -1.04 6.45 0.65
CA MET A 389 -2.39 5.91 0.45
C MET A 389 -2.86 6.04 -0.99
N ILE A 390 -2.74 7.21 -1.60
CA ILE A 390 -3.19 7.41 -2.98
C ILE A 390 -2.50 6.43 -3.94
N ASN A 391 -1.20 6.18 -3.74
CA ASN A 391 -0.44 5.23 -4.56
C ASN A 391 -0.76 3.75 -4.25
N ALA A 392 -1.09 3.43 -2.99
CA ALA A 392 -1.46 2.07 -2.59
C ALA A 392 -2.89 1.70 -3.01
N LEU A 393 -3.81 2.68 -2.98
CA LEU A 393 -5.24 2.46 -3.23
C LEU A 393 -5.62 2.56 -4.71
N MET A 394 -4.85 3.24 -5.55
CA MET A 394 -5.16 3.46 -6.96
C MET A 394 -4.13 2.79 -7.87
N ASP A 395 -4.59 2.12 -8.94
CA ASP A 395 -3.70 1.37 -9.84
C ASP A 395 -2.83 2.29 -10.70
N LYS A 396 -3.31 3.50 -11.00
CA LYS A 396 -2.53 4.49 -11.75
C LYS A 396 -2.86 5.90 -11.31
N VAL A 397 -1.82 6.66 -11.00
CA VAL A 397 -1.90 8.08 -10.67
C VAL A 397 -0.97 8.86 -11.59
N THR A 398 -1.51 9.90 -12.24
CA THR A 398 -0.73 10.80 -13.10
C THR A 398 -1.05 12.24 -12.75
N TYR A 399 -0.01 13.06 -12.65
CA TYR A 399 -0.10 14.49 -12.43
C TYR A 399 0.51 15.25 -13.60
N ARG A 400 -0.12 16.37 -13.99
CA ARG A 400 0.40 17.30 -15.00
C ARG A 400 0.02 18.73 -14.66
N THR A 401 1.00 19.64 -14.74
CA THR A 401 0.77 21.08 -14.71
C THR A 401 0.57 21.61 -16.14
N TYR A 402 -0.48 22.42 -16.32
CA TYR A 402 -0.77 23.17 -17.54
C TYR A 402 -0.63 24.66 -17.26
N LYS A 403 -0.61 25.50 -18.31
CA LYS A 403 -0.41 26.95 -18.22
C LYS A 403 -1.36 27.66 -17.24
N HIS A 404 -2.57 27.14 -17.03
CA HIS A 404 -3.62 27.79 -16.24
C HIS A 404 -4.25 26.92 -15.15
N TYR A 405 -3.82 25.65 -15.03
CA TYR A 405 -4.38 24.71 -14.06
C TYR A 405 -3.45 23.51 -13.87
N ASN A 406 -3.55 22.88 -12.72
CA ASN A 406 -2.96 21.57 -12.45
C ASN A 406 -4.03 20.49 -12.67
N GLN A 407 -3.61 19.28 -13.02
CA GLN A 407 -4.51 18.16 -13.21
C GLN A 407 -3.91 16.88 -12.65
N LEU A 408 -4.67 16.24 -11.78
CA LEU A 408 -4.41 14.89 -11.31
C LEU A 408 -5.46 13.93 -11.90
N VAL A 409 -5.01 12.78 -12.37
CA VAL A 409 -5.87 11.70 -12.85
C VAL A 409 -5.52 10.43 -12.09
N MET A 410 -6.52 9.81 -11.46
CA MET A 410 -6.44 8.50 -10.83
C MET A 410 -7.30 7.50 -11.59
N ILE A 411 -6.80 6.28 -11.72
CA ILE A 411 -7.53 5.17 -12.34
C ILE A 411 -7.55 4.00 -11.37
N LYS A 412 -8.73 3.42 -11.19
CA LYS A 412 -8.96 2.15 -10.50
C LYS A 412 -9.58 1.14 -11.47
N TYR A 413 -8.88 0.06 -11.77
CA TYR A 413 -9.37 -1.00 -12.63
C TYR A 413 -10.41 -1.84 -11.88
N ARG A 414 -11.42 -2.29 -12.61
CA ARG A 414 -12.39 -3.24 -12.07
C ARG A 414 -11.70 -4.60 -11.99
N VAL A 415 -11.62 -5.15 -10.78
CA VAL A 415 -11.17 -6.54 -10.60
C VAL A 415 -12.33 -7.41 -11.10
N ASN A 416 -12.13 -8.09 -12.24
CA ASN A 416 -13.08 -9.10 -12.70
C ASN A 416 -13.13 -10.18 -11.61
N SER A 417 -14.28 -10.28 -10.94
CA SER A 417 -14.56 -11.30 -9.92
C SER A 417 -14.70 -12.67 -10.57
#